data_AF-A0A7W8UHM3-F1
#
_entry.id   AF-A0A7W8UHM3-F1
#
_cell.length_a   1.000
_cell.length_b   1.000
_cell.length_c   1.000
_cell.angle_alpha   90.00
_cell.angle_beta   90.00
_cell.angle_gamma   90.00
#
_symmetry.space_group_name_H-M   'P 1'
#
loop_
_entity.id
_entity.type
_entity.pdbx_description
1 polymer ?
#
loop_
_entity_poly.entity_id
_entity_poly.type
_entity_poly.pdbx_seq_one_letter_code
_entity_poly.pdbx_strand_id
1 'polypeptide(L)' 'MRPGMLWATRRMSRPITVPMLQLHGANDGCILPAQVDDRHQFAARRTREVAPNVGHFLHIETPEAIAERIAAWAA' A
#
# COMPACT_ATOMS: atom_id res chain seq x y z
N MET A 1 29.66 -2.81 -8.71
CA MET A 1 28.92 -2.83 -7.43
C MET A 1 29.47 -3.95 -6.55
N ARG A 2 29.57 -3.75 -5.23
CA ARG A 2 29.99 -4.81 -4.29
C ARG A 2 29.02 -6.00 -4.41
N PRO A 3 29.49 -7.27 -4.37
CA PRO A 3 28.62 -8.45 -4.44
C PRO A 3 27.48 -8.41 -3.41
N GLY A 4 27.78 -7.80 -2.26
CA GLY A 4 26.83 -7.49 -1.19
C GLY A 4 25.58 -6.71 -1.65
N MET A 5 25.76 -5.72 -2.52
CA MET A 5 24.65 -4.88 -2.97
C MET A 5 23.80 -5.60 -4.02
N LEU A 6 24.40 -6.45 -4.87
CA LEU A 6 23.68 -7.17 -5.92
C LEU A 6 22.65 -8.17 -5.35
N TRP A 7 22.99 -8.87 -4.26
CA TRP A 7 22.03 -9.77 -3.61
C TRP A 7 20.91 -9.01 -2.93
N ALA A 8 21.23 -7.86 -2.31
CA ALA A 8 20.25 -7.04 -1.61
C ALA A 8 19.22 -6.50 -2.62
N THR A 9 19.70 -5.94 -3.73
CA THR A 9 18.84 -5.47 -4.82
C THR A 9 17.96 -6.61 -5.37
N ARG A 10 18.54 -7.79 -5.68
CA ARG A 10 17.76 -8.94 -6.17
C ARG A 10 16.66 -9.40 -5.21
N ARG A 11 16.92 -9.35 -3.90
CA ARG A 11 15.93 -9.73 -2.88
C ARG A 11 14.82 -8.69 -2.78
N MET A 12 15.16 -7.40 -2.88
CA MET A 12 14.20 -6.30 -2.84
C MET A 12 13.34 -6.18 -4.11
N SER A 13 13.77 -6.76 -5.24
CA SER A 13 13.00 -6.79 -6.49
C SER A 13 11.97 -7.92 -6.56
N ARG A 14 11.85 -8.78 -5.54
CA ARG A 14 10.85 -9.86 -5.56
C ARG A 14 9.48 -9.30 -5.21
N PRO A 15 8.44 -9.49 -6.05
CA PRO A 15 7.09 -9.06 -5.73
C PRO A 15 6.57 -9.75 -4.46
N ILE A 16 5.77 -9.02 -3.69
CA ILE A 16 4.98 -9.57 -2.58
C ILE A 16 3.96 -10.55 -3.17
N THR A 17 4.00 -11.80 -2.70
CA THR A 17 3.16 -12.88 -3.22
C THR A 17 1.91 -13.17 -2.38
N VAL A 18 1.84 -12.62 -1.17
CA VAL A 18 0.64 -12.72 -0.32
C VAL A 18 -0.40 -11.67 -0.73
N PRO A 19 -1.71 -11.93 -0.53
CA PRO A 19 -2.73 -10.92 -0.72
C PRO A 19 -2.45 -9.66 0.11
N MET A 20 -2.63 -8.49 -0.49
CA MET A 20 -2.35 -7.20 0.15
C MET A 20 -3.49 -6.21 -0.12
N LEU A 21 -4.00 -5.60 0.96
CA LEU A 21 -4.81 -4.40 0.90
C LEU A 21 -3.93 -3.17 1.03
N GLN A 22 -4.07 -2.22 0.11
CA GLN A 22 -3.48 -0.90 0.23
C GLN A 22 -4.56 0.16 0.31
N LEU A 23 -4.62 0.83 1.47
CA LEU A 23 -5.51 1.95 1.74
C LEU A 23 -4.77 3.27 1.55
N HIS A 24 -5.46 4.24 0.98
CA HIS A 24 -4.91 5.57 0.72
C HIS A 24 -5.95 6.66 1.00
N GLY A 25 -5.55 7.77 1.60
CA GLY A 25 -6.46 8.90 1.84
C GLY A 25 -6.66 9.75 0.59
N ALA A 26 -7.90 10.11 0.26
CA ALA A 26 -8.20 10.99 -0.88
C ALA A 26 -7.56 12.39 -0.74
N ASN A 27 -7.35 12.83 0.51
CA ASN A 27 -6.80 14.14 0.85
C ASN A 27 -5.32 14.04 1.27
N ASP A 28 -4.63 12.94 0.96
CA ASP A 28 -3.20 12.78 1.26
C ASP A 28 -2.38 13.81 0.45
N GLY A 29 -1.82 14.79 1.16
CA GLY A 29 -0.94 15.82 0.60
C GLY A 29 0.53 15.43 0.52
N CYS A 30 0.91 14.26 1.06
CA CYS A 30 2.29 13.77 1.10
C CYS A 30 2.59 12.81 -0.06
N ILE A 31 1.67 11.89 -0.35
CA ILE A 31 1.78 10.92 -1.44
C ILE A 31 0.51 11.02 -2.25
N LEU A 32 0.57 11.44 -3.51
CA LEU A 32 -0.67 11.60 -4.28
C LEU A 32 -1.20 10.23 -4.71
N PRO A 33 -2.54 10.01 -4.73
CA PRO A 33 -3.14 8.72 -5.10
C PRO A 33 -2.65 8.19 -6.46
N ALA A 34 -2.49 9.09 -7.44
CA ALA A 34 -2.03 8.77 -8.79
C ALA A 34 -0.56 8.30 -8.85
N GLN A 35 0.27 8.64 -7.86
CA GLN A 35 1.66 8.21 -7.78
C GLN A 35 1.83 6.79 -7.24
N VAL A 36 0.74 6.17 -6.76
CA VAL A 36 0.73 4.84 -6.12
C VAL A 36 0.21 3.74 -7.05
N ASP A 37 -0.01 4.04 -8.33
CA ASP A 37 -0.26 3.01 -9.34
C ASP A 37 1.07 2.44 -9.85
N ASP A 38 1.55 1.42 -9.15
CA ASP A 38 2.76 0.68 -9.49
C ASP A 38 2.53 -0.41 -10.54
N ARG A 39 1.33 -0.51 -11.13
CA ARG A 39 0.93 -1.58 -12.07
C ARG A 39 1.23 -2.99 -11.55
N HIS A 40 1.08 -3.22 -10.24
CA HIS A 40 1.40 -4.51 -9.59
C HIS A 40 2.89 -4.89 -9.59
N GLN A 41 3.79 -3.94 -9.86
CA GLN A 41 5.24 -4.20 -9.88
C GLN A 41 5.74 -4.73 -8.53
N PHE A 42 5.17 -4.28 -7.41
CA PHE A 42 5.62 -4.67 -6.08
C PHE A 42 4.76 -5.73 -5.41
N ALA A 43 3.52 -5.95 -5.88
CA ALA A 43 2.61 -6.93 -5.29
C ALA A 43 1.71 -7.57 -6.35
N ALA A 44 1.81 -8.90 -6.51
CA ALA A 44 1.09 -9.66 -7.52
C ALA A 44 -0.42 -9.78 -7.22
N ARG A 45 -0.82 -9.69 -5.95
CA ARG A 45 -2.22 -9.82 -5.49
C ARG A 45 -2.59 -8.65 -4.59
N ARG A 46 -2.88 -7.50 -5.23
CA ARG A 46 -3.13 -6.24 -4.54
C ARG A 46 -4.54 -5.73 -4.81
N THR A 47 -5.25 -5.41 -3.73
CA THR A 47 -6.46 -4.58 -3.74
C THR A 47 -6.09 -3.17 -3.29
N ARG A 48 -6.48 -2.16 -4.06
CA ARG A 48 -6.21 -0.75 -3.75
C ARG A 48 -7.53 -0.03 -3.52
N GLU A 49 -7.63 0.69 -2.42
CA GLU A 49 -8.80 1.50 -2.10
C GLU A 49 -8.37 2.91 -1.70
N VAL A 50 -9.22 3.88 -2.03
CA VAL A 50 -9.06 5.27 -1.61
C VAL A 50 -10.18 5.62 -0.64
N ALA A 51 -9.81 5.94 0.61
CA ALA A 51 -10.72 6.38 1.64
C ALA A 51 -11.06 7.87 1.41
N PRO A 52 -12.35 8.23 1.26
CA PRO A 52 -12.75 9.62 1.09
C PRO A 52 -12.52 10.41 2.38
N ASN A 53 -12.30 11.72 2.23
CA ASN A 53 -12.27 12.70 3.33
C ASN A 53 -11.16 12.51 4.39
N VAL A 54 -10.15 11.66 4.14
CA VAL A 54 -9.01 11.45 5.04
C VAL A 54 -7.70 11.68 4.32
N GLY A 55 -6.71 12.13 5.09
CA GLY A 55 -5.36 12.42 4.64
C GLY A 55 -4.40 11.23 4.79
N HIS A 56 -3.14 11.56 5.06
CA HIS A 56 -2.05 10.59 5.09
C HIS A 56 -2.17 9.58 6.23
N PHE A 57 -2.71 10.02 7.38
CA PHE A 57 -2.81 9.20 8.59
C PHE A 57 -4.24 8.71 8.80
N LEU A 58 -4.82 8.11 7.75
CA LEU A 58 -6.19 7.57 7.73
C LEU A 58 -6.59 6.75 8.97
N HIS A 59 -5.67 5.95 9.53
CA HIS A 59 -5.92 5.12 10.71
C HIS A 59 -6.02 5.92 12.02
N ILE A 60 -5.49 7.14 12.07
CA ILE A 60 -5.62 8.07 13.20
C ILE A 60 -6.85 8.97 12.99
N GLU A 61 -7.08 9.41 11.75
CA GLU A 61 -8.17 10.33 11.41
C GLU A 61 -9.56 9.68 11.54
N THR A 62 -9.70 8.41 11.09
CA THR A 62 -10.97 7.66 11.15
C THR A 62 -10.73 6.20 11.51
N PRO A 63 -10.35 5.88 12.76
CA PRO A 63 -9.90 4.55 13.15
C PRO A 63 -10.95 3.46 12.88
N GLU A 64 -12.21 3.69 13.22
CA GLU A 64 -13.30 2.72 13.03
C GLU A 64 -13.55 2.43 11.56
N ALA A 65 -13.66 3.47 10.73
CA ALA A 65 -13.92 3.33 9.30
C ALA A 65 -12.78 2.59 8.58
N ILE A 66 -11.54 2.75 9.02
CA ILE A 66 -10.38 2.03 8.48
C ILE A 66 -10.35 0.58 8.99
N ALA A 67 -10.65 0.35 10.27
CA ALA A 67 -10.75 -0.99 10.82
C ALA A 67 -11.83 -1.83 10.11
N GLU A 68 -12.99 -1.25 9.82
CA GLU A 68 -14.07 -1.90 9.07
C GLU A 68 -13.62 -2.33 7.67
N ARG A 69 -12.88 -1.48 6.94
CA ARG A 69 -12.33 -1.82 5.62
C ARG A 69 -11.34 -2.97 5.70
N ILE A 70 -10.46 -2.95 6.70
CA ILE A 70 -9.49 -4.03 6.94
C ILE A 70 -10.22 -5.34 7.25
N ALA A 71 -11.23 -5.29 8.13
CA ALA A 71 -12.01 -6.47 8.52
C ALA A 71 -12.80 -7.04 7.33
N ALA A 72 -13.44 -6.18 6.53
CA ALA A 72 -14.19 -6.59 5.34
C ALA A 72 -13.30 -7.23 4.27
N TRP A 73 -12.06 -6.75 4.11
CA TRP A 73 -11.10 -7.34 3.19
C TRP A 73 -10.52 -8.68 3.69
N ALA A 74 -10.37 -8.82 5.00
CA ALA A 74 -9.78 -10.01 5.63
C ALA A 74 -10.76 -11.19 5.77
N ALA A 75 -12.06 -10.95 5.58
CA ALA A 75 -13.12 -11.96 5.62
C ALA A 75 -13.13 -12.86 4.37
#